data_AF-A0A7K7FXK8-F1
#
_entry.id   AF-A0A7K7FXK8-F1
#
_cell.length_a   1.000
_cell.length_b   1.000
_cell.length_c   1.000
_cell.angle_alpha   90.00
_cell.angle_beta   90.00
_cell.angle_gamma   90.00
#
_symmetry.space_group_name_H-M   'P 1'
#
loop_
_entity.id
_entity.type
_entity.pdbx_description
1 polymer ?
#
loop_
_entity_poly.entity_id
_entity_poly.type
_entity_poly.pdbx_seq_one_letter_code
_entity_poly.pdbx_strand_id
1 'polypeptide(L)'
;RKIIFEKQWFYLDNAIGHTYGTTFEVTNGGNLQPKQEVEEATPETKEAGTDNRNIVDDGKSQKLTHDDIKALKDKGIKGQEIVQQLIENSTTFRDKTEFAQDKYIKKKKKKYEAVITIVKPSTRILSTMYYAREPGKINHLRYDTLAQMLTLGNIRAGNKMIVMETCAGLVLGAVMERMGGYGSIIQMYPGGGPVRAATSCFGFPKLFFNNLHEFPLSKVDSLLSGTFSTETLPSEPEDNALVEEESNGLMEEKQISLRETEEESTSETAMEINQTEEQDTMDINAEDAEFKENKEKENKDNVREKQRKQWERRKKLIETAALLREKNADGLIVASKFHPTPLLLALLEFVAPSRPFVVYCQYKEPLLECYTKLRERGGVINLKLSETWLRNYQVLPDRSHPKLTMSGGGGYLLSGITVVLDKGKSDPTDLEALKMEEPSSKRCKVQDLHC
;
A
#
# COMPACT_ATOMS: atom_id res chain seq x y z
N ARG A 1 -14.89 -18.88 -4.43
CA ARG A 1 -13.39 -19.02 -4.43
C ARG A 1 -12.92 -19.35 -3.01
N LYS A 2 -12.02 -20.33 -2.81
CA LYS A 2 -11.45 -20.65 -1.49
C LYS A 2 -10.49 -19.55 -1.02
N ILE A 3 -10.65 -19.10 0.22
CA ILE A 3 -9.82 -18.09 0.91
C ILE A 3 -9.23 -18.71 2.18
N ILE A 4 -8.06 -18.21 2.62
CA ILE A 4 -7.39 -18.61 3.86
C ILE A 4 -7.15 -17.36 4.72
N PHE A 5 -7.52 -17.41 6.00
CA PHE A 5 -7.37 -16.32 6.97
C PHE A 5 -7.28 -16.89 8.39
N GLU A 6 -6.36 -16.39 9.22
CA GLU A 6 -6.14 -16.82 10.63
C GLU A 6 -6.23 -18.34 10.87
N LYS A 7 -5.55 -19.12 10.01
CA LYS A 7 -5.48 -20.59 10.02
C LYS A 7 -6.79 -21.34 9.69
N GLN A 8 -7.86 -20.63 9.33
CA GLN A 8 -9.08 -21.20 8.76
C GLN A 8 -9.12 -21.01 7.24
N TRP A 9 -10.00 -21.75 6.58
CA TRP A 9 -10.34 -21.55 5.17
C TRP A 9 -11.85 -21.47 4.99
N PHE A 10 -12.31 -20.66 4.04
CA PHE A 10 -13.74 -20.49 3.76
C PHE A 10 -14.03 -20.04 2.32
N TYR A 11 -15.31 -20.06 1.98
CA TYR A 11 -15.92 -19.49 0.77
C TYR A 11 -16.66 -18.18 1.11
N LEU A 12 -16.72 -17.22 0.18
CA LEU A 12 -17.37 -15.92 0.38
C LEU A 12 -18.82 -15.89 -0.09
N ASP A 13 -19.27 -16.97 -0.72
CA ASP A 13 -20.48 -17.02 -1.52
C ASP A 13 -21.73 -16.79 -0.64
N ASN A 14 -21.71 -17.27 0.62
CA ASN A 14 -22.73 -17.00 1.66
C ASN A 14 -22.67 -15.59 2.30
N ALA A 15 -21.68 -14.75 1.98
CA ALA A 15 -21.59 -13.38 2.52
C ALA A 15 -22.27 -12.33 1.62
N ILE A 16 -22.75 -12.73 0.43
CA ILE A 16 -23.41 -11.84 -0.52
C ILE A 16 -24.83 -11.50 0.00
N GLY A 17 -25.29 -10.26 -0.23
CA GLY A 17 -26.58 -9.76 0.25
C GLY A 17 -26.56 -9.21 1.69
N HIS A 18 -25.52 -9.50 2.47
CA HIS A 18 -25.35 -8.96 3.82
C HIS A 18 -24.72 -7.55 3.83
N THR A 19 -24.97 -6.80 4.91
CA THR A 19 -24.42 -5.46 5.11
C THR A 19 -22.96 -5.52 5.59
N TYR A 20 -22.15 -4.54 5.19
CA TYR A 20 -20.81 -4.35 5.75
C TYR A 20 -20.90 -4.07 7.25
N GLY A 21 -20.16 -4.85 8.04
CA GLY A 21 -20.29 -4.91 9.50
C GLY A 21 -20.88 -6.23 10.00
N THR A 22 -21.55 -7.00 9.13
CA THR A 22 -22.08 -8.34 9.50
C THR A 22 -20.94 -9.25 9.96
N THR A 23 -21.19 -10.00 11.04
CA THR A 23 -20.28 -11.00 11.59
C THR A 23 -20.70 -12.41 11.17
N PHE A 24 -19.73 -13.28 10.93
CA PHE A 24 -19.92 -14.63 10.46
C PHE A 24 -19.09 -15.62 11.26
N GLU A 25 -19.57 -16.85 11.41
CA GLU A 25 -18.79 -18.00 11.87
C GLU A 25 -18.50 -18.93 10.69
N VAL A 26 -17.34 -19.60 10.72
CA VAL A 26 -16.95 -20.60 9.71
C VAL A 26 -17.45 -21.97 10.15
N THR A 27 -18.35 -22.58 9.36
CA THR A 27 -18.88 -23.92 9.62
C THR A 27 -18.06 -25.02 8.95
N ASN A 28 -18.38 -26.27 9.28
CA ASN A 28 -17.95 -27.44 8.50
C ASN A 28 -18.25 -27.21 6.99
N GLY A 29 -17.32 -27.64 6.13
CA GLY A 29 -17.34 -27.33 4.70
C GLY A 29 -16.76 -25.96 4.32
N GLY A 30 -16.38 -25.12 5.28
CA GLY A 30 -15.83 -23.78 5.01
C GLY A 30 -16.87 -22.76 4.55
N ASN A 31 -18.15 -22.99 4.84
CA ASN A 31 -19.20 -22.01 4.58
C ASN A 31 -19.21 -20.95 5.70
N LEU A 32 -19.54 -19.72 5.34
CA LEU A 32 -19.85 -18.67 6.31
C LEU A 32 -21.33 -18.75 6.69
N GLN A 33 -21.64 -18.61 7.98
CA GLN A 33 -23.00 -18.40 8.47
C GLN A 33 -23.05 -17.08 9.27
N PRO A 34 -24.02 -16.17 9.02
CA PRO A 34 -24.18 -14.97 9.82
C PRO A 34 -24.39 -15.31 11.30
N LYS A 35 -23.63 -14.67 12.19
CA LYS A 35 -23.85 -14.78 13.63
C LYS A 35 -25.02 -13.89 14.01
N GLN A 36 -26.10 -14.50 14.51
CA GLN A 36 -27.19 -13.75 15.15
C GLN A 36 -26.66 -13.08 16.43
N GLU A 37 -27.15 -11.88 16.74
CA GLU A 37 -26.89 -11.25 18.02
C GLU A 37 -27.64 -12.04 19.10
N VAL A 38 -26.89 -12.84 19.85
CA VAL A 38 -27.35 -13.44 21.09
C VAL A 38 -27.21 -12.37 22.15
N GLU A 39 -28.32 -11.92 22.74
CA GLU A 39 -28.28 -11.06 23.92
C GLU A 39 -27.40 -11.74 24.98
N GLU A 40 -26.44 -11.02 25.56
CA GLU A 40 -25.64 -11.57 26.67
C GLU A 40 -26.55 -11.71 27.89
N ALA A 41 -27.17 -12.88 28.01
CA ALA A 41 -28.05 -13.25 29.11
C ALA A 41 -27.39 -12.87 30.43
N THR A 42 -28.06 -12.00 31.19
CA THR A 42 -27.57 -11.48 32.46
C THR A 42 -27.22 -12.65 33.37
N PRO A 43 -25.93 -12.87 33.69
CA PRO A 43 -25.52 -14.09 34.36
C PRO A 43 -26.08 -14.10 35.77
N GLU A 44 -26.67 -15.24 36.15
CA GLU A 44 -26.97 -15.59 37.54
C GLU A 44 -25.70 -15.42 38.39
N THR A 45 -25.88 -15.16 39.69
CA THR A 45 -24.81 -14.76 40.62
C THR A 45 -23.52 -15.58 40.47
N LYS A 46 -22.53 -15.01 39.77
CA LYS A 46 -21.22 -15.63 39.54
C LYS A 46 -20.47 -15.80 40.86
N GLU A 47 -20.24 -17.05 41.26
CA GLU A 47 -19.28 -17.35 42.32
C GLU A 47 -17.86 -16.97 41.85
N ALA A 48 -17.20 -16.09 42.61
CA ALA A 48 -15.85 -15.60 42.30
C ALA A 48 -15.04 -15.36 43.58
N GLY A 49 -13.76 -15.72 43.56
CA GLY A 49 -12.82 -15.45 44.65
C GLY A 49 -12.43 -13.96 44.74
N THR A 50 -11.91 -13.53 45.90
CA THR A 50 -11.41 -12.16 46.11
C THR A 50 -9.93 -11.98 45.84
N ASP A 51 -9.13 -13.06 45.95
CA ASP A 51 -7.68 -13.05 45.73
C ASP A 51 -7.17 -14.42 45.27
N ASN A 52 -5.86 -14.52 45.00
CA ASN A 52 -5.21 -15.73 44.50
C ASN A 52 -4.29 -16.42 45.53
N ARG A 53 -4.39 -16.12 46.83
CA ARG A 53 -3.43 -16.59 47.85
C ARG A 53 -3.34 -18.12 47.98
N ASN A 54 -4.45 -18.81 47.67
CA ASN A 54 -4.58 -20.27 47.72
C ASN A 54 -4.53 -20.92 46.33
N ILE A 55 -4.33 -20.15 45.24
CA ILE A 55 -4.28 -20.70 43.87
C ILE A 55 -2.85 -21.13 43.55
N VAL A 56 -2.64 -22.44 43.47
CA VAL A 56 -1.35 -23.06 43.11
C VAL A 56 -1.33 -23.42 41.62
N ASP A 57 -0.23 -23.16 40.92
CA ASP A 57 -0.02 -23.66 39.55
C ASP A 57 0.49 -25.11 39.60
N ASP A 58 -0.46 -26.03 39.75
CA ASP A 58 -0.25 -27.47 39.90
C ASP A 58 -0.04 -28.22 38.57
N GLY A 59 -0.19 -27.53 37.44
CA GLY A 59 -0.25 -28.12 36.09
C GLY A 59 -1.46 -29.02 35.82
N LYS A 60 -2.37 -29.19 36.80
CA LYS A 60 -3.50 -30.16 36.80
C LYS A 60 -4.87 -29.49 36.97
N SER A 61 -4.88 -28.16 37.12
CA SER A 61 -6.06 -27.29 37.23
C SER A 61 -7.08 -27.35 36.07
N GLN A 62 -6.79 -28.10 35.01
CA GLN A 62 -7.68 -28.38 33.89
C GLN A 62 -7.78 -29.90 33.70
N LYS A 63 -8.99 -30.45 33.81
CA LYS A 63 -9.22 -31.91 33.75
C LYS A 63 -9.25 -32.47 32.33
N LEU A 64 -9.57 -31.66 31.32
CA LEU A 64 -9.54 -32.08 29.91
C LEU A 64 -8.09 -32.07 29.37
N THR A 65 -7.68 -33.18 28.77
CA THR A 65 -6.35 -33.32 28.14
C THR A 65 -6.28 -32.56 26.80
N HIS A 66 -5.08 -32.49 26.22
CA HIS A 66 -4.91 -31.97 24.87
C HIS A 66 -5.76 -32.72 23.84
N ASP A 67 -5.82 -34.06 23.97
CA ASP A 67 -6.43 -34.91 22.96
C ASP A 67 -7.95 -34.99 23.12
N ASP A 68 -8.49 -34.79 24.32
CA ASP A 68 -9.92 -34.50 24.51
C ASP A 68 -10.32 -33.21 23.78
N ILE A 69 -9.54 -32.13 23.97
CA ILE A 69 -9.76 -30.84 23.31
C ILE A 69 -9.64 -30.96 21.78
N LYS A 70 -8.80 -31.89 21.28
CA LYS A 70 -8.73 -32.22 19.86
C LYS A 70 -9.98 -32.99 19.42
N ALA A 71 -10.38 -34.04 20.13
CA ALA A 71 -11.57 -34.83 19.83
C ALA A 71 -12.87 -34.01 19.82
N LEU A 72 -13.00 -32.99 20.69
CA LEU A 72 -14.13 -32.05 20.65
C LEU A 72 -14.18 -31.25 19.32
N LYS A 73 -13.03 -30.84 18.79
CA LYS A 73 -12.94 -30.14 17.48
C LYS A 73 -13.17 -31.09 16.31
N ASP A 74 -12.59 -32.28 16.37
CA ASP A 74 -12.68 -33.28 15.29
C ASP A 74 -14.15 -33.79 15.16
N LYS A 75 -14.93 -33.74 16.26
CA LYS A 75 -16.40 -33.91 16.28
C LYS A 75 -17.20 -32.72 15.74
N GLY A 76 -16.56 -31.59 15.38
CA GLY A 76 -17.22 -30.40 14.86
C GLY A 76 -18.04 -29.60 15.89
N ILE A 77 -17.73 -29.72 17.19
CA ILE A 77 -18.47 -29.03 18.25
C ILE A 77 -18.25 -27.52 18.20
N LYS A 78 -19.30 -26.73 18.46
CA LYS A 78 -19.27 -25.26 18.42
C LYS A 78 -18.22 -24.68 19.38
N GLY A 79 -17.59 -23.57 18.97
CA GLY A 79 -16.57 -22.88 19.76
C GLY A 79 -17.01 -22.48 21.16
N GLN A 80 -18.27 -22.06 21.31
CA GLN A 80 -18.89 -21.68 22.59
C GLN A 80 -18.97 -22.88 23.57
N GLU A 81 -19.38 -24.05 23.09
CA GLU A 81 -19.47 -25.28 23.87
C GLU A 81 -18.08 -25.74 24.36
N ILE A 82 -17.06 -25.64 23.50
CA ILE A 82 -15.66 -25.91 23.87
C ILE A 82 -15.17 -24.90 24.94
N VAL A 83 -15.63 -23.64 24.90
CA VAL A 83 -15.32 -22.66 25.96
C VAL A 83 -15.99 -23.05 27.28
N GLN A 84 -17.26 -23.47 27.24
CA GLN A 84 -18.04 -23.87 28.42
C GLN A 84 -17.46 -25.10 29.12
N GLN A 85 -17.21 -26.18 28.38
CA GLN A 85 -16.61 -27.40 28.96
C GLN A 85 -15.20 -27.13 29.53
N LEU A 86 -14.46 -26.17 28.97
CA LEU A 86 -13.16 -25.72 29.50
C LEU A 86 -13.26 -24.79 30.72
N ILE A 87 -14.44 -24.28 31.06
CA ILE A 87 -14.73 -23.58 32.31
C ILE A 87 -15.08 -24.63 33.38
N GLU A 88 -16.03 -25.51 33.10
CA GLU A 88 -16.52 -26.57 34.00
C GLU A 88 -15.40 -27.53 34.44
N ASN A 89 -14.49 -27.89 33.53
CA ASN A 89 -13.35 -28.75 33.81
C ASN A 89 -12.13 -28.00 34.38
N SER A 90 -12.23 -26.69 34.66
CA SER A 90 -11.18 -25.92 35.33
C SER A 90 -11.46 -25.82 36.83
N THR A 91 -10.78 -26.63 37.64
CA THR A 91 -10.97 -26.67 39.11
C THR A 91 -10.86 -25.28 39.73
N THR A 92 -9.83 -24.53 39.33
CA THR A 92 -9.56 -23.19 39.85
C THR A 92 -10.43 -22.08 39.25
N PHE A 93 -11.49 -22.35 38.48
CA PHE A 93 -12.24 -21.27 37.80
C PHE A 93 -13.05 -20.39 38.77
N ARG A 94 -13.88 -20.99 39.64
CA ARG A 94 -14.65 -20.26 40.65
C ARG A 94 -13.75 -19.50 41.62
N ASP A 95 -12.60 -20.07 41.98
CA ASP A 95 -11.67 -19.48 42.95
C ASP A 95 -10.94 -18.24 42.41
N LYS A 96 -11.00 -17.98 41.09
CA LYS A 96 -10.47 -16.76 40.46
C LYS A 96 -11.40 -15.56 40.72
N THR A 97 -10.79 -14.38 40.80
CA THR A 97 -11.52 -13.10 40.75
C THR A 97 -12.29 -12.94 39.44
N GLU A 98 -13.39 -12.20 39.45
CA GLU A 98 -14.21 -11.92 38.27
C GLU A 98 -13.36 -11.44 37.08
N PHE A 99 -12.41 -10.52 37.33
CA PHE A 99 -11.52 -10.00 36.28
C PHE A 99 -10.58 -11.07 35.71
N ALA A 100 -10.21 -12.09 36.49
CA ALA A 100 -9.45 -13.24 36.04
C ALA A 100 -10.33 -14.30 35.34
N GLN A 101 -11.59 -14.47 35.75
CA GLN A 101 -12.60 -15.26 35.04
C GLN A 101 -12.87 -14.67 33.64
N ASP A 102 -13.18 -13.37 33.54
CA ASP A 102 -13.33 -12.63 32.28
C ASP A 102 -12.10 -12.79 31.37
N LYS A 103 -10.90 -12.63 31.93
CA LYS A 103 -9.62 -12.75 31.21
C LYS A 103 -9.39 -14.18 30.70
N TYR A 104 -9.84 -15.20 31.45
CA TYR A 104 -9.84 -16.60 31.02
C TYR A 104 -10.84 -16.83 29.89
N ILE A 105 -12.10 -16.44 30.06
CA ILE A 105 -13.17 -16.55 29.04
C ILE A 105 -12.71 -15.87 27.74
N LYS A 106 -12.26 -14.62 27.79
CA LYS A 106 -11.79 -13.85 26.63
C LYS A 106 -10.60 -14.51 25.91
N LYS A 107 -9.68 -15.14 26.66
CA LYS A 107 -8.56 -15.94 26.10
C LYS A 107 -9.05 -17.23 25.42
N LYS A 108 -10.12 -17.85 25.92
CA LYS A 108 -10.73 -19.06 25.35
C LYS A 108 -11.60 -18.73 24.14
N LYS A 109 -12.52 -17.76 24.22
CA LYS A 109 -13.32 -17.27 23.09
C LYS A 109 -12.43 -16.92 21.89
N LYS A 110 -11.37 -16.12 22.07
CA LYS A 110 -10.41 -15.79 20.99
C LYS A 110 -9.73 -17.02 20.32
N LYS A 111 -9.69 -18.19 20.97
CA LYS A 111 -9.06 -19.42 20.42
C LYS A 111 -10.06 -20.39 19.79
N TYR A 112 -11.34 -20.34 20.17
CA TYR A 112 -12.36 -21.33 19.77
C TYR A 112 -13.59 -20.71 19.09
N GLU A 113 -14.00 -19.50 19.45
CA GLU A 113 -15.02 -18.70 18.74
C GLU A 113 -14.35 -17.83 17.67
N ALA A 114 -14.07 -18.42 16.50
CA ALA A 114 -13.51 -17.71 15.36
C ALA A 114 -14.60 -16.95 14.59
N VAL A 115 -14.89 -15.73 15.04
CA VAL A 115 -15.84 -14.80 14.40
C VAL A 115 -15.11 -13.88 13.42
N ILE A 116 -15.65 -13.75 12.20
CA ILE A 116 -15.09 -12.94 11.11
C ILE A 116 -16.07 -11.79 10.77
N THR A 117 -15.59 -10.55 10.74
CA THR A 117 -16.39 -9.38 10.33
C THR A 117 -16.01 -8.95 8.91
N ILE A 118 -16.97 -8.84 8.00
CA ILE A 118 -16.73 -8.34 6.64
C ILE A 118 -17.01 -6.84 6.60
N VAL A 119 -15.97 -6.05 6.29
CA VAL A 119 -15.98 -4.58 6.37
C VAL A 119 -15.59 -3.93 5.05
N LYS A 120 -16.17 -2.76 4.75
CA LYS A 120 -15.87 -2.03 3.52
C LYS A 120 -14.42 -1.51 3.54
N PRO A 121 -13.65 -1.62 2.45
CA PRO A 121 -12.35 -0.99 2.34
C PRO A 121 -12.39 0.51 2.61
N SER A 122 -11.32 1.03 3.22
CA SER A 122 -11.10 2.47 3.43
C SER A 122 -9.63 2.73 3.79
N THR A 123 -9.14 3.96 3.67
CA THR A 123 -7.78 4.36 4.11
C THR A 123 -7.48 3.88 5.52
N ARG A 124 -8.43 4.08 6.45
CA ARG A 124 -8.30 3.70 7.87
C ARG A 124 -8.03 2.20 8.03
N ILE A 125 -8.79 1.35 7.34
CA ILE A 125 -8.67 -0.11 7.46
C ILE A 125 -7.43 -0.62 6.72
N LEU A 126 -7.20 -0.15 5.48
CA LEU A 126 -6.09 -0.62 4.65
C LEU A 126 -4.73 -0.18 5.21
N SER A 127 -4.57 1.06 5.68
CA SER A 127 -3.31 1.51 6.29
C SER A 127 -3.02 0.80 7.62
N THR A 128 -4.04 0.53 8.44
CA THR A 128 -3.91 -0.31 9.65
C THR A 128 -3.49 -1.75 9.28
N MET A 129 -4.12 -2.34 8.25
CA MET A 129 -3.79 -3.68 7.76
C MET A 129 -2.35 -3.76 7.24
N TYR A 130 -1.93 -2.84 6.36
CA TYR A 130 -0.58 -2.84 5.81
C TYR A 130 0.48 -2.62 6.89
N TYR A 131 0.28 -1.69 7.83
CA TYR A 131 1.23 -1.49 8.94
C TYR A 131 1.31 -2.71 9.88
N ALA A 132 0.21 -3.45 10.08
CA ALA A 132 0.19 -4.63 10.94
C ALA A 132 0.70 -5.92 10.27
N ARG A 133 0.54 -6.07 8.95
CA ARG A 133 0.80 -7.32 8.21
C ARG A 133 2.01 -7.24 7.27
N GLU A 134 2.27 -6.07 6.70
CA GLU A 134 3.18 -5.84 5.57
C GLU A 134 3.97 -4.51 5.69
N PRO A 135 4.47 -4.09 6.88
CA PRO A 135 4.96 -2.73 7.09
C PRO A 135 6.15 -2.36 6.20
N GLY A 136 7.01 -3.33 5.85
CA GLY A 136 8.11 -3.14 4.90
C GLY A 136 7.64 -2.74 3.49
N LYS A 137 6.46 -3.21 3.04
CA LYS A 137 5.87 -2.82 1.74
C LYS A 137 5.37 -1.37 1.70
N ILE A 138 5.32 -0.70 2.86
CA ILE A 138 4.90 0.70 3.01
C ILE A 138 5.95 1.57 3.74
N ASN A 139 7.23 1.16 3.73
CA ASN A 139 8.34 1.89 4.36
C ASN A 139 8.09 2.23 5.85
N HIS A 140 7.38 1.34 6.57
CA HIS A 140 6.93 1.50 7.96
C HIS A 140 6.06 2.75 8.23
N LEU A 141 5.40 3.30 7.20
CA LEU A 141 4.45 4.42 7.35
C LEU A 141 3.26 4.02 8.23
N ARG A 142 3.14 4.58 9.44
CA ARG A 142 1.98 4.31 10.30
C ARG A 142 0.76 5.13 9.88
N TYR A 143 -0.42 4.62 10.21
CA TYR A 143 -1.71 5.13 9.73
C TYR A 143 -2.09 6.52 10.28
N ASP A 144 -1.62 6.87 11.48
CA ASP A 144 -1.66 8.25 12.01
C ASP A 144 -0.72 9.19 11.24
N THR A 145 0.49 8.74 10.91
CA THR A 145 1.45 9.49 10.09
C THR A 145 0.85 9.77 8.69
N LEU A 146 0.24 8.77 8.06
CA LEU A 146 -0.50 8.95 6.79
C LEU A 146 -1.67 9.94 6.93
N ALA A 147 -2.42 9.90 8.04
CA ALA A 147 -3.49 10.87 8.29
C ALA A 147 -2.96 12.31 8.42
N GLN A 148 -1.76 12.50 9.01
CA GLN A 148 -1.09 13.80 9.00
C GLN A 148 -0.68 14.23 7.58
N MET A 149 -0.13 13.32 6.75
CA MET A 149 0.23 13.64 5.36
C MET A 149 -0.96 14.17 4.54
N LEU A 150 -2.12 13.50 4.64
CA LEU A 150 -3.35 13.89 3.94
C LEU A 150 -3.93 15.22 4.44
N THR A 151 -3.56 15.65 5.64
CA THR A 151 -4.06 16.87 6.29
C THR A 151 -3.11 18.04 6.05
N LEU A 152 -1.81 17.87 6.31
CA LEU A 152 -0.76 18.84 6.00
C LEU A 152 -0.66 19.12 4.49
N GLY A 153 -0.88 18.10 3.66
CA GLY A 153 -0.96 18.23 2.20
C GLY A 153 -2.29 18.79 1.68
N ASN A 154 -3.24 19.16 2.55
CA ASN A 154 -4.54 19.76 2.18
C ASN A 154 -5.32 18.96 1.11
N ILE A 155 -5.31 17.62 1.23
CA ILE A 155 -5.85 16.73 0.19
C ILE A 155 -7.37 16.77 0.20
N ARG A 156 -7.96 17.17 -0.93
CA ARG A 156 -9.39 17.42 -1.10
C ARG A 156 -9.77 17.37 -2.58
N ALA A 157 -11.06 17.20 -2.85
CA ALA A 157 -11.65 17.30 -4.18
C ALA A 157 -11.22 18.58 -4.92
N GLY A 158 -10.83 18.44 -6.19
CA GLY A 158 -10.53 19.55 -7.10
C GLY A 158 -9.05 19.92 -7.24
N ASN A 159 -8.18 19.52 -6.30
CA ASN A 159 -6.73 19.79 -6.40
C ASN A 159 -6.09 19.10 -7.64
N LYS A 160 -5.05 19.70 -8.24
CA LYS A 160 -4.06 19.02 -9.10
C LYS A 160 -2.90 18.51 -8.23
N MET A 161 -2.85 17.23 -7.88
CA MET A 161 -1.86 16.67 -6.95
C MET A 161 -0.70 15.94 -7.65
N ILE A 162 0.53 16.10 -7.16
CA ILE A 162 1.67 15.23 -7.53
C ILE A 162 1.96 14.25 -6.39
N VAL A 163 2.11 12.97 -6.72
CA VAL A 163 2.38 11.89 -5.75
C VAL A 163 3.57 11.03 -6.21
N MET A 164 4.65 11.03 -5.44
CA MET A 164 5.79 10.11 -5.62
C MET A 164 5.77 9.08 -4.48
N GLU A 165 5.38 7.83 -4.77
CA GLU A 165 5.37 6.78 -3.75
C GLU A 165 6.04 5.47 -4.18
N THR A 166 6.43 4.68 -3.17
CA THR A 166 6.70 3.24 -3.33
C THR A 166 6.00 2.39 -2.26
N CYS A 167 4.95 2.92 -1.61
CA CYS A 167 4.21 2.27 -0.55
C CYS A 167 3.07 1.37 -1.08
N ALA A 168 3.40 0.53 -2.08
CA ALA A 168 2.51 -0.40 -2.76
C ALA A 168 1.22 0.19 -3.40
N GLY A 169 1.07 1.51 -3.48
CA GLY A 169 -0.13 2.18 -3.97
C GLY A 169 -1.07 2.68 -2.85
N LEU A 170 -0.64 2.59 -1.58
CA LEU A 170 -1.46 2.94 -0.42
C LEU A 170 -1.63 4.45 -0.27
N VAL A 171 -0.59 5.24 -0.59
CA VAL A 171 -0.63 6.69 -0.45
C VAL A 171 -1.47 7.30 -1.58
N LEU A 172 -1.32 6.81 -2.81
CA LEU A 172 -2.21 7.09 -3.94
C LEU A 172 -3.65 6.77 -3.58
N GLY A 173 -3.92 5.56 -3.07
CA GLY A 173 -5.28 5.16 -2.71
C GLY A 173 -5.91 6.07 -1.65
N ALA A 174 -5.13 6.46 -0.65
CA ALA A 174 -5.58 7.41 0.37
C ALA A 174 -5.82 8.83 -0.17
N VAL A 175 -5.03 9.28 -1.15
CA VAL A 175 -5.25 10.54 -1.87
C VAL A 175 -6.51 10.46 -2.76
N MET A 176 -6.70 9.37 -3.51
CA MET A 176 -7.89 9.12 -4.32
C MET A 176 -9.18 9.09 -3.49
N GLU A 177 -9.17 8.44 -2.31
CA GLU A 177 -10.30 8.42 -1.38
C GLU A 177 -10.66 9.83 -0.89
N ARG A 178 -9.65 10.68 -0.63
CA ARG A 178 -9.82 12.07 -0.18
C ARG A 178 -10.17 13.07 -1.28
N MET A 179 -9.89 12.74 -2.54
CA MET A 179 -10.24 13.55 -3.71
C MET A 179 -11.58 13.16 -4.35
N GLY A 180 -12.07 11.94 -4.12
CA GLY A 180 -13.41 11.50 -4.55
C GLY A 180 -13.63 11.46 -6.07
N GLY A 181 -12.56 11.44 -6.86
CA GLY A 181 -12.60 11.52 -8.33
C GLY A 181 -12.56 12.94 -8.91
N TYR A 182 -12.53 13.99 -8.07
CA TYR A 182 -12.48 15.39 -8.50
C TYR A 182 -11.06 15.96 -8.47
N GLY A 183 -10.69 16.75 -9.48
CA GLY A 183 -9.30 17.18 -9.70
C GLY A 183 -8.51 16.11 -10.47
N SER A 184 -7.18 16.14 -10.38
CA SER A 184 -6.31 15.16 -11.05
C SER A 184 -5.09 14.81 -10.20
N ILE A 185 -4.53 13.62 -10.44
CA ILE A 185 -3.36 13.10 -9.73
C ILE A 185 -2.31 12.70 -10.75
N ILE A 186 -1.07 13.16 -10.57
CA ILE A 186 0.09 12.77 -11.37
C ILE A 186 0.98 11.88 -10.50
N GLN A 187 0.99 10.57 -10.76
CA GLN A 187 1.82 9.62 -10.04
C GLN A 187 3.21 9.51 -10.69
N MET A 188 4.22 9.99 -9.97
CA MET A 188 5.63 9.75 -10.31
C MET A 188 5.99 8.31 -9.96
N TYR A 189 6.66 7.58 -10.86
CA TYR A 189 7.04 6.18 -10.63
C TYR A 189 8.48 5.85 -11.03
N PRO A 190 9.17 4.95 -10.31
CA PRO A 190 10.45 4.39 -10.71
C PRO A 190 10.28 3.17 -11.64
N GLY A 191 11.29 2.87 -12.46
CA GLY A 191 11.32 1.64 -13.26
C GLY A 191 10.21 1.56 -14.32
N GLY A 192 9.70 0.35 -14.56
CA GLY A 192 8.78 0.05 -15.68
C GLY A 192 7.33 0.49 -15.49
N GLY A 193 6.90 0.89 -14.30
CA GLY A 193 5.51 1.32 -14.06
C GLY A 193 5.16 1.52 -12.58
N PRO A 194 4.03 2.19 -12.29
CA PRO A 194 3.56 2.44 -10.92
C PRO A 194 3.00 1.19 -10.24
N VAL A 195 3.36 0.97 -8.97
CA VAL A 195 2.77 -0.10 -8.14
C VAL A 195 1.45 0.38 -7.54
N ARG A 196 0.35 -0.32 -7.84
CA ARG A 196 -1.02 0.03 -7.40
C ARG A 196 -1.76 -1.09 -6.67
N ALA A 197 -1.03 -2.08 -6.13
CA ALA A 197 -1.60 -3.27 -5.50
C ALA A 197 -2.53 -2.92 -4.31
N ALA A 198 -2.11 -1.99 -3.45
CA ALA A 198 -2.93 -1.48 -2.35
C ALA A 198 -4.09 -0.61 -2.85
N THR A 199 -3.90 0.14 -3.94
CA THR A 199 -4.93 0.99 -4.57
C THR A 199 -6.12 0.14 -5.05
N SER A 200 -5.85 -1.02 -5.65
CA SER A 200 -6.88 -1.97 -6.08
C SER A 200 -7.75 -2.48 -4.92
N CYS A 201 -7.20 -2.55 -3.70
CA CYS A 201 -7.97 -2.98 -2.53
C CYS A 201 -9.06 -1.98 -2.08
N PHE A 202 -9.03 -0.72 -2.53
CA PHE A 202 -10.08 0.26 -2.21
C PHE A 202 -11.37 0.04 -3.02
N GLY A 203 -11.30 -0.61 -4.19
CA GLY A 203 -12.47 -0.84 -5.05
C GLY A 203 -13.06 0.42 -5.68
N PHE A 204 -12.23 1.39 -6.07
CA PHE A 204 -12.70 2.66 -6.67
C PHE A 204 -13.46 2.47 -7.99
N PRO A 205 -14.48 3.31 -8.29
CA PRO A 205 -15.13 3.35 -9.59
C PRO A 205 -14.14 3.67 -10.73
N LYS A 206 -14.38 3.14 -11.94
CA LYS A 206 -13.55 3.39 -13.13
C LYS A 206 -13.29 4.88 -13.38
N LEU A 207 -14.28 5.74 -13.12
CA LEU A 207 -14.19 7.21 -13.28
C LEU A 207 -13.03 7.84 -12.49
N PHE A 208 -12.64 7.28 -11.35
CA PHE A 208 -11.53 7.82 -10.53
C PHE A 208 -10.16 7.66 -11.23
N PHE A 209 -10.07 6.79 -12.23
CA PHE A 209 -8.84 6.54 -12.99
C PHE A 209 -8.74 7.41 -14.26
N ASN A 210 -9.82 8.12 -14.65
CA ASN A 210 -9.81 8.99 -15.84
C ASN A 210 -8.82 10.17 -15.66
N ASN A 211 -8.74 10.71 -14.45
CA ASN A 211 -7.87 11.85 -14.09
C ASN A 211 -6.61 11.39 -13.33
N LEU A 212 -6.26 10.10 -13.44
CA LEU A 212 -5.04 9.53 -12.87
C LEU A 212 -3.98 9.39 -13.96
N HIS A 213 -3.00 10.28 -13.90
CA HIS A 213 -1.87 10.36 -14.81
C HIS A 213 -0.63 9.69 -14.18
N GLU A 214 0.34 9.29 -15.01
CA GLU A 214 1.55 8.63 -14.55
C GLU A 214 2.78 9.08 -15.35
N PHE A 215 3.88 9.34 -14.66
CA PHE A 215 5.10 9.85 -15.27
C PHE A 215 6.36 9.14 -14.72
N PRO A 216 7.27 8.65 -15.59
CA PRO A 216 8.49 7.98 -15.16
C PRO A 216 9.48 8.98 -14.57
N LEU A 217 9.90 8.73 -13.34
CA LEU A 217 10.84 9.58 -12.60
C LEU A 217 12.15 9.81 -13.36
N SER A 218 12.61 8.83 -14.15
CA SER A 218 13.82 8.90 -14.98
C SER A 218 13.75 9.93 -16.12
N LYS A 219 12.58 10.48 -16.44
CA LYS A 219 12.41 11.54 -17.46
C LYS A 219 12.14 12.93 -16.87
N VAL A 220 12.16 13.08 -15.54
CA VAL A 220 11.89 14.37 -14.87
C VAL A 220 12.94 15.41 -15.21
N ASP A 221 14.23 15.03 -15.20
CA ASP A 221 15.33 15.94 -15.55
C ASP A 221 15.24 16.44 -17.00
N SER A 222 14.95 15.54 -17.95
CA SER A 222 14.69 15.91 -19.34
C SER A 222 13.48 16.84 -19.49
N LEU A 223 12.46 16.70 -18.65
CA LEU A 223 11.27 17.55 -18.67
C LEU A 223 11.53 18.94 -18.06
N LEU A 224 12.38 19.03 -17.04
CA LEU A 224 12.79 20.31 -16.42
C LEU A 224 13.76 21.09 -17.32
N SER A 225 14.70 20.40 -17.96
CA SER A 225 15.66 20.99 -18.93
C SER A 225 15.05 21.29 -20.31
N GLY A 226 13.80 20.89 -20.57
CA GLY A 226 13.14 21.05 -21.87
C GLY A 226 13.61 20.09 -22.96
N THR A 227 14.57 19.20 -22.68
CA THR A 227 15.13 18.21 -23.61
C THR A 227 14.24 16.97 -23.82
N PHE A 228 13.11 16.88 -23.11
CA PHE A 228 12.11 15.84 -23.30
C PHE A 228 11.52 15.89 -24.71
N SER A 229 12.01 15.02 -25.62
CA SER A 229 11.46 14.91 -26.97
C SER A 229 9.95 14.66 -26.88
N THR A 230 9.22 15.60 -27.47
CA THR A 230 7.77 15.59 -27.68
C THR A 230 7.50 15.46 -29.20
N GLU A 231 8.49 15.01 -29.97
CA GLU A 231 8.41 14.88 -31.42
C GLU A 231 7.37 13.83 -31.78
N THR A 232 6.43 14.25 -32.63
CA THR A 232 5.30 13.51 -33.18
C THR A 232 4.63 12.49 -32.24
N LEU A 233 3.38 12.80 -31.87
CA LEU A 233 2.38 11.73 -31.76
C LEU A 233 2.53 10.89 -33.05
N PRO A 234 2.84 9.58 -32.96
CA PRO A 234 2.72 8.73 -34.13
C PRO A 234 1.27 8.79 -34.59
N SER A 235 1.01 8.61 -35.88
CA SER A 235 -0.35 8.38 -36.36
C SER A 235 -1.04 7.32 -35.50
N GLU A 236 -2.34 7.45 -35.28
CA GLU A 236 -3.11 6.31 -34.76
C GLU A 236 -2.91 5.15 -35.75
N PRO A 237 -2.58 3.93 -35.27
CA PRO A 237 -2.27 2.82 -36.17
C PRO A 237 -3.53 2.46 -36.95
N GLU A 238 -3.60 2.89 -38.22
CA GLU A 238 -4.74 2.66 -39.09
C GLU A 238 -4.94 1.17 -39.35
N ASP A 239 -6.18 0.69 -39.28
CA ASP A 239 -6.53 -0.74 -39.41
C ASP A 239 -6.10 -1.35 -40.78
N ASN A 240 -5.79 -0.52 -41.78
CA ASN A 240 -5.48 -0.92 -43.15
C ASN A 240 -4.03 -0.67 -43.59
N ALA A 241 -3.10 -0.32 -42.68
CA ALA A 241 -1.70 -0.05 -43.01
C ALA A 241 -0.85 -1.32 -43.22
N LEU A 242 -1.12 -2.06 -44.31
CA LEU A 242 -0.21 -3.05 -44.89
C LEU A 242 -0.05 -2.78 -46.40
N VAL A 243 1.00 -2.05 -46.76
CA VAL A 243 1.51 -1.97 -48.13
C VAL A 243 3.01 -2.25 -48.11
N GLU A 244 3.37 -3.21 -48.96
CA GLU A 244 4.68 -3.73 -49.32
C GLU A 244 5.88 -2.76 -49.24
N GLU A 245 6.91 -3.16 -48.49
CA GLU A 245 8.32 -2.87 -48.83
C GLU A 245 9.15 -4.17 -48.81
N GLU A 246 8.89 -5.07 -49.76
CA GLU A 246 9.91 -6.03 -50.21
C GLU A 246 10.72 -5.40 -51.36
N SER A 247 11.88 -4.80 -51.05
CA SER A 247 12.91 -4.59 -52.08
C SER A 247 14.31 -4.39 -51.50
N ASN A 248 15.27 -5.09 -52.11
CA ASN A 248 16.72 -4.84 -52.03
C ASN A 248 17.37 -4.80 -50.63
N GLY A 249 17.71 -5.98 -50.12
CA GLY A 249 18.82 -6.09 -49.17
C GLY A 249 20.18 -5.92 -49.85
N LEU A 250 21.16 -5.39 -49.11
CA LEU A 250 22.58 -5.64 -49.33
C LEU A 250 23.25 -5.84 -47.97
N MET A 251 24.29 -6.67 -47.95
CA MET A 251 24.83 -7.25 -46.71
C MET A 251 25.83 -6.31 -46.03
N GLU A 252 25.85 -6.32 -44.70
CA GLU A 252 27.13 -6.24 -43.97
C GLU A 252 27.05 -7.01 -42.65
N GLU A 253 27.89 -8.03 -42.50
CA GLU A 253 27.98 -8.83 -41.27
C GLU A 253 28.85 -8.11 -40.22
N LYS A 254 28.44 -8.18 -38.94
CA LYS A 254 29.44 -8.10 -37.87
C LYS A 254 29.05 -8.86 -36.61
N GLN A 255 29.76 -9.96 -36.38
CA GLN A 255 29.74 -10.70 -35.13
C GLN A 255 30.23 -9.81 -33.97
N ILE A 256 29.54 -9.86 -32.83
CA ILE A 256 30.21 -9.85 -31.51
C ILE A 256 29.60 -10.97 -30.67
N SER A 257 30.46 -11.70 -29.97
CA SER A 257 30.22 -12.99 -29.32
C SER A 257 29.26 -12.95 -28.12
N LEU A 258 28.42 -14.00 -28.02
CA LEU A 258 28.00 -14.54 -26.72
C LEU A 258 29.22 -15.09 -25.97
N ARG A 259 29.19 -15.03 -24.64
CA ARG A 259 29.95 -15.94 -23.76
C ARG A 259 29.04 -16.40 -22.63
N GLU A 260 29.09 -17.69 -22.36
CA GLU A 260 28.17 -18.40 -21.47
C GLU A 260 28.78 -18.66 -20.09
N THR A 261 27.91 -19.06 -19.15
CA THR A 261 28.18 -19.82 -17.92
C THR A 261 26.78 -20.21 -17.41
N GLU A 262 26.30 -21.45 -17.53
CA GLU A 262 26.69 -22.69 -16.78
C GLU A 262 26.40 -22.55 -15.27
N GLU A 263 25.75 -23.47 -14.54
CA GLU A 263 25.09 -24.78 -14.82
C GLU A 263 23.57 -24.67 -14.45
N GLU A 264 22.65 -25.65 -14.40
CA GLU A 264 22.56 -27.14 -14.55
C GLU A 264 21.09 -27.43 -15.05
N SER A 265 20.42 -28.60 -15.09
CA SER A 265 20.62 -29.94 -14.51
C SER A 265 19.95 -31.12 -15.27
N THR A 266 20.19 -32.34 -14.75
CA THR A 266 19.52 -33.66 -14.95
C THR A 266 18.03 -33.66 -15.36
N SER A 267 17.52 -34.54 -16.24
CA SER A 267 17.55 -36.01 -16.11
C SER A 267 17.20 -36.83 -17.38
N GLU A 268 18.01 -37.87 -17.66
CA GLU A 268 17.71 -39.25 -18.19
C GLU A 268 16.61 -39.47 -19.28
N THR A 269 16.86 -40.11 -20.45
CA THR A 269 17.39 -41.47 -20.79
C THR A 269 16.32 -42.58 -20.61
N ALA A 270 15.97 -43.49 -21.56
CA ALA A 270 16.53 -43.87 -22.87
C ALA A 270 15.48 -44.37 -23.91
N MET A 271 16.00 -44.84 -25.06
CA MET A 271 15.42 -45.64 -26.18
C MET A 271 14.65 -46.90 -25.70
N GLU A 272 13.85 -47.64 -26.50
CA GLU A 272 14.11 -48.42 -27.74
C GLU A 272 12.77 -48.92 -28.37
N ILE A 273 12.60 -49.49 -29.58
CA ILE A 273 13.29 -49.57 -30.90
C ILE A 273 12.26 -50.10 -31.94
N ASN A 274 12.23 -49.60 -33.20
CA ASN A 274 12.14 -50.40 -34.45
C ASN A 274 12.00 -49.58 -35.75
N GLN A 275 12.47 -50.17 -36.86
CA GLN A 275 12.23 -49.79 -38.26
C GLN A 275 11.07 -50.68 -38.81
N THR A 276 10.54 -50.61 -40.05
CA THR A 276 11.16 -50.32 -41.37
C THR A 276 10.08 -49.94 -42.43
N GLU A 277 10.53 -49.35 -43.54
CA GLU A 277 9.98 -49.20 -44.93
C GLU A 277 8.61 -49.86 -45.31
N GLU A 278 7.80 -49.37 -46.26
CA GLU A 278 7.82 -48.20 -47.18
C GLU A 278 6.37 -47.95 -47.71
N GLN A 279 6.13 -46.85 -48.46
CA GLN A 279 4.98 -46.53 -49.36
C GLN A 279 3.58 -47.12 -49.02
N ASP A 280 2.51 -46.32 -48.90
CA ASP A 280 2.02 -45.49 -50.02
C ASP A 280 0.97 -44.41 -49.61
N THR A 281 0.62 -43.54 -50.57
CA THR A 281 -0.54 -42.60 -50.59
C THR A 281 -0.65 -41.46 -49.54
N MET A 282 -0.39 -40.24 -50.04
CA MET A 282 -1.06 -38.95 -49.75
C MET A 282 -2.07 -38.87 -48.58
N ASP A 283 -1.71 -38.18 -47.48
CA ASP A 283 -2.35 -36.90 -47.09
C ASP A 283 -1.66 -36.25 -45.87
N ILE A 284 -0.70 -35.35 -46.12
CA ILE A 284 -0.11 -34.45 -45.10
C ILE A 284 0.16 -33.11 -45.78
N ASN A 285 -0.55 -32.05 -45.38
CA ASN A 285 -0.13 -30.63 -45.51
C ASN A 285 -1.20 -29.62 -45.02
N ALA A 286 -2.50 -29.96 -45.06
CA ALA A 286 -3.58 -28.99 -44.80
C ALA A 286 -3.63 -28.50 -43.34
N GLU A 287 -3.84 -29.40 -42.37
CA GLU A 287 -4.02 -29.04 -40.94
C GLU A 287 -2.77 -28.34 -40.38
N ASP A 288 -1.59 -28.78 -40.81
CA ASP A 288 -0.31 -28.24 -40.38
C ASP A 288 0.01 -26.87 -41.01
N ALA A 289 -0.65 -26.51 -42.12
CA ALA A 289 -0.64 -25.16 -42.68
C ALA A 289 -1.62 -24.24 -41.94
N GLU A 290 -2.87 -24.68 -41.72
CA GLU A 290 -3.86 -23.91 -40.94
C GLU A 290 -3.39 -23.63 -39.51
N PHE A 291 -2.73 -24.59 -38.85
CA PHE A 291 -2.22 -24.40 -37.49
C PHE A 291 -1.03 -23.44 -37.41
N LYS A 292 -0.22 -23.34 -38.49
CA LYS A 292 0.83 -22.31 -38.63
C LYS A 292 0.22 -20.94 -38.93
N GLU A 293 -0.71 -20.86 -39.88
CA GLU A 293 -1.36 -19.61 -40.28
C GLU A 293 -2.17 -18.99 -39.12
N ASN A 294 -2.86 -19.81 -38.33
CA ASN A 294 -3.58 -19.33 -37.13
C ASN A 294 -2.63 -18.83 -36.03
N LYS A 295 -1.49 -19.51 -35.79
CA LYS A 295 -0.44 -19.01 -34.90
C LYS A 295 0.22 -17.73 -35.41
N GLU A 296 0.34 -17.56 -36.71
CA GLU A 296 0.82 -16.32 -37.31
C GLU A 296 -0.19 -15.18 -37.14
N LYS A 297 -1.48 -15.42 -37.38
CA LYS A 297 -2.56 -14.45 -37.15
C LYS A 297 -2.58 -14.03 -35.67
N GLU A 298 -2.56 -14.99 -34.74
CA GLU A 298 -2.50 -14.71 -33.30
C GLU A 298 -1.23 -13.91 -32.92
N ASN A 299 -0.07 -14.22 -33.51
CA ASN A 299 1.15 -13.44 -33.27
C ASN A 299 1.08 -12.03 -33.87
N LYS A 300 0.54 -11.87 -35.09
CA LYS A 300 0.36 -10.57 -35.77
C LYS A 300 -0.58 -9.67 -34.95
N ASP A 301 -1.68 -10.21 -34.45
CA ASP A 301 -2.61 -9.46 -33.59
C ASP A 301 -2.05 -9.19 -32.18
N ASN A 302 -1.27 -10.12 -31.60
CA ASN A 302 -0.50 -9.85 -30.38
C ASN A 302 0.54 -8.73 -30.59
N VAL A 303 1.17 -8.61 -31.76
CA VAL A 303 2.09 -7.51 -32.10
C VAL A 303 1.34 -6.19 -32.26
N ARG A 304 0.23 -6.17 -33.01
CA ARG A 304 -0.67 -5.00 -33.15
C ARG A 304 -1.17 -4.50 -31.80
N GLU A 305 -1.62 -5.40 -30.91
CA GLU A 305 -2.13 -5.01 -29.60
C GLU A 305 -1.01 -4.50 -28.67
N LYS A 306 0.21 -5.05 -28.77
CA LYS A 306 1.41 -4.49 -28.11
C LYS A 306 1.75 -3.09 -28.65
N GLN A 307 1.69 -2.87 -29.97
CA GLN A 307 1.93 -1.56 -30.59
C GLN A 307 0.88 -0.53 -30.13
N ARG A 308 -0.43 -0.84 -30.19
CA ARG A 308 -1.49 0.03 -29.65
C ARG A 308 -1.30 0.35 -28.18
N LYS A 309 -0.99 -0.65 -27.34
CA LYS A 309 -0.69 -0.46 -25.91
C LYS A 309 0.56 0.42 -25.67
N GLN A 310 1.58 0.36 -26.54
CA GLN A 310 2.72 1.27 -26.47
C GLN A 310 2.34 2.70 -26.91
N TRP A 311 1.54 2.83 -27.97
CA TRP A 311 1.08 4.11 -28.49
C TRP A 311 0.21 4.85 -27.47
N GLU A 312 -0.78 4.18 -26.86
CA GLU A 312 -1.62 4.74 -25.78
C GLU A 312 -0.77 5.22 -24.59
N ARG A 313 0.29 4.47 -24.22
CA ARG A 313 1.23 4.87 -23.17
C ARG A 313 2.06 6.09 -23.57
N ARG A 314 2.51 6.20 -24.83
CA ARG A 314 3.23 7.38 -25.34
C ARG A 314 2.33 8.62 -25.36
N LYS A 315 1.08 8.50 -25.83
CA LYS A 315 0.07 9.58 -25.83
C LYS A 315 -0.19 10.09 -24.41
N LYS A 316 -0.53 9.20 -23.46
CA LYS A 316 -0.72 9.56 -22.04
C LYS A 316 0.52 10.16 -21.38
N LEU A 317 1.71 9.70 -21.76
CA LEU A 317 2.97 10.25 -21.27
C LEU A 317 3.19 11.70 -21.75
N ILE A 318 2.87 12.01 -23.02
CA ILE A 318 2.96 13.35 -23.60
C ILE A 318 1.92 14.29 -22.97
N GLU A 319 0.67 13.83 -22.80
CA GLU A 319 -0.39 14.54 -22.09
C GLU A 319 0.04 14.87 -20.65
N THR A 320 0.60 13.89 -19.93
CA THR A 320 1.11 14.09 -18.56
C THR A 320 2.30 15.04 -18.51
N ALA A 321 3.19 15.01 -19.52
CA ALA A 321 4.29 15.95 -19.65
C ALA A 321 3.80 17.39 -19.88
N ALA A 322 2.69 17.58 -20.62
CA ALA A 322 2.05 18.89 -20.75
C ALA A 322 1.49 19.38 -19.40
N LEU A 323 0.74 18.53 -18.69
CA LEU A 323 0.16 18.86 -17.38
C LEU A 323 1.21 19.26 -16.31
N LEU A 324 2.42 18.69 -16.40
CA LEU A 324 3.56 19.04 -15.55
C LEU A 324 4.25 20.35 -15.97
N ARG A 325 4.37 20.61 -17.28
CA ARG A 325 4.97 21.85 -17.82
C ARG A 325 4.19 23.12 -17.46
N GLU A 326 2.91 23.00 -17.09
CA GLU A 326 2.15 24.11 -16.50
C GLU A 326 2.70 24.62 -15.15
N LYS A 327 3.52 23.81 -14.44
CA LYS A 327 4.12 24.13 -13.13
C LYS A 327 3.13 24.66 -12.06
N ASN A 328 1.87 24.20 -12.12
CA ASN A 328 0.75 24.74 -11.35
C ASN A 328 0.07 23.72 -10.41
N ALA A 329 0.75 22.65 -9.98
CA ALA A 329 0.16 21.67 -9.07
C ALA A 329 -0.18 22.27 -7.69
N ASP A 330 -1.31 21.85 -7.11
CA ASP A 330 -1.82 22.29 -5.80
C ASP A 330 -1.13 21.62 -4.60
N GLY A 331 -0.21 20.69 -4.84
CA GLY A 331 0.64 20.15 -3.80
C GLY A 331 1.44 18.91 -4.23
N LEU A 332 2.39 18.53 -3.37
CA LEU A 332 3.30 17.41 -3.58
C LEU A 332 3.36 16.49 -2.36
N ILE A 333 3.13 15.20 -2.58
CA ILE A 333 3.29 14.15 -1.57
C ILE A 333 4.43 13.21 -1.99
N VAL A 334 5.41 13.00 -1.10
CA VAL A 334 6.51 12.05 -1.32
C VAL A 334 6.52 11.01 -0.19
N ALA A 335 6.51 9.72 -0.54
CA ALA A 335 6.53 8.60 0.41
C ALA A 335 7.26 7.40 -0.20
N SER A 336 8.60 7.36 -0.10
CA SER A 336 9.38 6.36 -0.84
C SER A 336 10.58 5.78 -0.08
N LYS A 337 11.09 4.66 -0.60
CA LYS A 337 12.36 4.02 -0.17
C LYS A 337 13.63 4.74 -0.66
N PHE A 338 13.51 5.77 -1.50
CA PHE A 338 14.64 6.53 -2.04
C PHE A 338 14.97 7.74 -1.17
N HIS A 339 16.14 8.34 -1.39
CA HIS A 339 16.55 9.54 -0.67
C HIS A 339 15.59 10.72 -0.97
N PRO A 340 15.04 11.41 0.05
CA PRO A 340 14.01 12.42 -0.15
C PRO A 340 14.52 13.70 -0.80
N THR A 341 15.76 14.12 -0.52
CA THR A 341 16.32 15.39 -0.99
C THR A 341 16.26 15.59 -2.52
N PRO A 342 16.85 14.72 -3.36
CA PRO A 342 16.82 14.92 -4.82
C PRO A 342 15.41 14.86 -5.39
N LEU A 343 14.53 13.99 -4.85
CA LEU A 343 13.13 13.93 -5.24
C LEU A 343 12.43 15.26 -4.98
N LEU A 344 12.62 15.85 -3.80
CA LEU A 344 11.91 17.07 -3.43
C LEU A 344 12.43 18.29 -4.21
N LEU A 345 13.75 18.44 -4.35
CA LEU A 345 14.33 19.59 -5.05
C LEU A 345 13.86 19.68 -6.52
N ALA A 346 13.78 18.54 -7.22
CA ALA A 346 13.27 18.47 -8.58
C ALA A 346 11.73 18.58 -8.65
N LEU A 347 10.99 17.81 -7.86
CA LEU A 347 9.53 17.75 -7.98
C LEU A 347 8.81 19.02 -7.48
N LEU A 348 9.44 19.83 -6.61
CA LEU A 348 8.90 21.14 -6.21
C LEU A 348 8.79 22.15 -7.37
N GLU A 349 9.52 21.97 -8.47
CA GLU A 349 9.40 22.86 -9.63
C GLU A 349 8.07 22.75 -10.37
N PHE A 350 7.31 21.68 -10.17
CA PHE A 350 5.99 21.50 -10.77
C PHE A 350 4.84 22.04 -9.91
N VAL A 351 5.14 22.57 -8.71
CA VAL A 351 4.16 22.97 -7.69
C VAL A 351 3.96 24.50 -7.72
N ALA A 352 2.71 24.96 -7.73
CA ALA A 352 2.39 26.37 -7.72
C ALA A 352 2.86 27.05 -6.40
N PRO A 353 3.12 28.37 -6.38
CA PRO A 353 3.31 29.12 -5.15
C PRO A 353 2.09 29.06 -4.21
N SER A 354 2.33 29.22 -2.91
CA SER A 354 1.32 29.10 -1.84
C SER A 354 0.57 27.76 -1.86
N ARG A 355 1.33 26.64 -1.92
CA ARG A 355 0.82 25.27 -1.88
C ARG A 355 1.62 24.38 -0.93
N PRO A 356 0.96 23.43 -0.24
CA PRO A 356 1.64 22.54 0.70
C PRO A 356 2.43 21.44 -0.02
N PHE A 357 3.53 21.02 0.60
CA PHE A 357 4.19 19.77 0.30
C PHE A 357 4.42 18.97 1.58
N VAL A 358 4.42 17.64 1.47
CA VAL A 358 4.74 16.72 2.58
C VAL A 358 5.62 15.58 2.09
N VAL A 359 6.74 15.39 2.77
CA VAL A 359 7.70 14.32 2.54
C VAL A 359 7.77 13.42 3.77
N TYR A 360 7.51 12.13 3.54
CA TYR A 360 7.71 11.08 4.51
C TYR A 360 9.08 10.42 4.35
N CYS A 361 9.73 10.13 5.48
CA CYS A 361 10.84 9.18 5.53
C CYS A 361 10.73 8.30 6.79
N GLN A 362 11.19 7.05 6.71
CA GLN A 362 11.30 6.17 7.88
C GLN A 362 12.35 6.69 8.89
N TYR A 363 13.34 7.45 8.42
CA TYR A 363 14.49 7.95 9.19
C TYR A 363 14.45 9.48 9.28
N LYS A 364 15.12 10.06 10.28
CA LYS A 364 15.06 11.51 10.58
C LYS A 364 16.14 12.29 9.84
N GLU A 365 17.30 11.65 9.69
CA GLU A 365 18.55 12.18 9.19
C GLU A 365 18.43 12.64 7.72
N PRO A 366 17.80 11.87 6.80
CA PRO A 366 17.53 12.33 5.43
C PRO A 366 16.64 13.57 5.36
N LEU A 367 15.74 13.76 6.34
CA LEU A 367 14.88 14.94 6.41
C LEU A 367 15.57 16.16 7.01
N LEU A 368 16.61 15.98 7.85
CA LEU A 368 17.46 17.07 8.34
C LEU A 368 18.36 17.63 7.22
N GLU A 369 18.92 16.76 6.38
CA GLU A 369 19.63 17.17 5.17
C GLU A 369 18.69 17.92 4.22
N CYS A 370 17.53 17.31 3.91
CA CYS A 370 16.51 17.91 3.05
C CYS A 370 16.02 19.27 3.57
N TYR A 371 15.81 19.43 4.88
CA TYR A 371 15.45 20.69 5.53
C TYR A 371 16.50 21.78 5.30
N THR A 372 17.79 21.44 5.36
CA THR A 372 18.89 22.38 5.11
C THR A 372 18.95 22.74 3.62
N LYS A 373 18.88 21.75 2.72
CA LYS A 373 18.90 21.98 1.26
C LYS A 373 17.69 22.78 0.75
N LEU A 374 16.54 22.66 1.41
CA LEU A 374 15.38 23.52 1.17
C LEU A 374 15.61 24.98 1.59
N ARG A 375 16.32 25.22 2.70
CA ARG A 375 16.71 26.58 3.12
C ARG A 375 17.73 27.20 2.16
N GLU A 376 18.69 26.42 1.67
CA GLU A 376 19.67 26.86 0.65
C GLU A 376 18.99 27.23 -0.67
N ARG A 377 18.08 26.39 -1.18
CA ARG A 377 17.33 26.63 -2.43
C ARG A 377 16.32 27.78 -2.31
N GLY A 378 15.73 27.97 -1.13
CA GLY A 378 14.59 28.87 -0.93
C GLY A 378 13.33 28.43 -1.70
N GLY A 379 12.39 29.35 -1.85
CA GLY A 379 11.09 29.10 -2.48
C GLY A 379 10.12 28.31 -1.61
N VAL A 380 10.40 28.21 -0.30
CA VAL A 380 9.56 27.52 0.69
C VAL A 380 9.54 28.26 2.03
N ILE A 381 8.43 28.16 2.75
CA ILE A 381 8.20 28.77 4.07
C ILE A 381 7.53 27.76 5.01
N ASN A 382 7.50 28.07 6.32
CA ASN A 382 6.88 27.25 7.37
C ASN A 382 7.40 25.80 7.41
N LEU A 383 8.69 25.60 7.14
CA LEU A 383 9.34 24.29 7.19
C LEU A 383 9.24 23.66 8.59
N LYS A 384 8.50 22.55 8.67
CA LYS A 384 8.24 21.80 9.89
C LYS A 384 8.63 20.34 9.70
N LEU A 385 9.70 19.93 10.38
CA LEU A 385 9.99 18.52 10.66
C LEU A 385 9.15 18.08 11.87
N SER A 386 8.55 16.89 11.79
CA SER A 386 7.61 16.39 12.80
C SER A 386 7.55 14.87 12.84
N GLU A 387 7.06 14.36 13.96
CA GLU A 387 6.82 12.94 14.27
C GLU A 387 5.45 12.84 14.98
N THR A 388 4.76 11.71 14.87
CA THR A 388 3.56 11.42 15.67
C THR A 388 3.77 10.19 16.53
N TRP A 389 3.27 10.23 17.76
CA TRP A 389 3.24 9.09 18.69
C TRP A 389 1.80 8.68 18.95
N LEU A 390 1.48 7.40 18.76
CA LEU A 390 0.13 6.87 18.93
C LEU A 390 0.07 5.96 20.15
N ARG A 391 -0.83 6.27 21.10
CA ARG A 391 -1.05 5.47 22.30
C ARG A 391 -2.46 4.89 22.32
N ASN A 392 -2.56 3.58 22.11
CA ASN A 392 -3.82 2.86 22.18
C ASN A 392 -4.18 2.51 23.63
N TYR A 393 -5.44 2.63 24.02
CA TYR A 393 -5.94 2.32 25.36
C TYR A 393 -6.82 1.07 25.38
N GLN A 394 -6.89 0.41 26.54
CA GLN A 394 -8.01 -0.41 26.97
C GLN A 394 -8.89 0.46 27.86
N VAL A 395 -10.20 0.47 27.59
CA VAL A 395 -11.21 1.14 28.42
C VAL A 395 -12.23 0.09 28.81
N LEU A 396 -12.29 -0.22 30.10
CA LEU A 396 -13.16 -1.22 30.74
C LEU A 396 -13.34 -0.81 32.22
N PRO A 397 -14.48 -1.13 32.87
CA PRO A 397 -14.66 -0.96 34.31
C PRO A 397 -13.48 -1.56 35.09
N ASP A 398 -12.92 -0.72 35.97
CA ASP A 398 -11.76 -0.96 36.86
C ASP A 398 -10.49 -1.53 36.21
N ARG A 399 -10.44 -1.51 34.87
CA ARG A 399 -9.43 -2.19 34.03
C ARG A 399 -8.96 -1.30 32.89
N SER A 400 -9.08 0.01 33.05
CA SER A 400 -8.72 1.01 32.05
C SER A 400 -7.25 1.42 32.14
N HIS A 401 -6.48 1.18 31.08
CA HIS A 401 -5.04 1.49 31.02
C HIS A 401 -4.50 1.55 29.57
N PRO A 402 -3.34 2.17 29.30
CA PRO A 402 -2.66 2.06 28.00
C PRO A 402 -2.33 0.61 27.64
N LYS A 403 -2.39 0.26 26.36
CA LYS A 403 -1.92 -1.05 25.87
C LYS A 403 -0.39 -1.10 25.91
N LEU A 404 0.15 -2.24 26.35
CA LEU A 404 1.60 -2.42 26.61
C LEU A 404 2.46 -2.36 25.34
N THR A 405 1.95 -2.82 24.20
CA THR A 405 2.66 -2.77 22.92
C THR A 405 2.42 -1.44 22.21
N MET A 406 3.41 -0.55 22.29
CA MET A 406 3.49 0.70 21.53
C MET A 406 4.63 0.60 20.50
N SER A 407 4.45 1.15 19.30
CA SER A 407 5.55 1.34 18.34
C SER A 407 6.04 2.78 18.37
N GLY A 408 7.36 2.99 18.46
CA GLY A 408 7.97 4.30 18.22
C GLY A 408 7.93 4.65 16.73
N GLY A 409 8.52 3.76 15.90
CA GLY A 409 8.63 3.93 14.46
C GLY A 409 7.30 3.97 13.70
N GLY A 410 6.71 5.16 13.62
CA GLY A 410 5.72 5.53 12.59
C GLY A 410 6.30 6.34 11.42
N GLY A 411 7.60 6.66 11.50
CA GLY A 411 8.34 7.52 10.59
C GLY A 411 8.07 9.02 10.79
N TYR A 412 8.74 9.83 9.98
CA TYR A 412 8.88 11.27 10.15
C TYR A 412 8.32 12.03 8.95
N LEU A 413 7.82 13.24 9.20
CA LEU A 413 7.28 14.14 8.17
C LEU A 413 8.01 15.47 8.15
N LEU A 414 8.57 15.81 6.98
CA LEU A 414 8.96 17.16 6.62
C LEU A 414 7.83 17.78 5.81
N SER A 415 7.34 18.93 6.24
CA SER A 415 6.24 19.67 5.59
C SER A 415 6.57 21.14 5.47
N GLY A 416 5.95 21.82 4.51
CA GLY A 416 6.10 23.25 4.28
C GLY A 416 5.14 23.77 3.22
N ILE A 417 5.24 25.06 2.92
CA ILE A 417 4.43 25.73 1.89
C ILE A 417 5.39 26.36 0.87
N THR A 418 5.12 26.20 -0.42
CA THR A 418 5.87 26.87 -1.50
C THR A 418 5.63 28.38 -1.49
N VAL A 419 6.63 29.16 -1.87
CA VAL A 419 6.51 30.60 -2.13
C VAL A 419 7.21 30.95 -3.44
N VAL A 420 6.97 32.16 -3.96
CA VAL A 420 7.70 32.69 -5.11
C VAL A 420 9.19 32.77 -4.77
N LEU A 421 10.05 32.44 -5.72
CA LEU A 421 11.50 32.63 -5.60
C LEU A 421 11.88 34.06 -5.95
N ASP A 422 12.52 34.76 -5.02
CA ASP A 422 13.14 36.07 -5.26
C ASP A 422 14.32 35.90 -6.25
N LYS A 423 14.10 36.22 -7.54
CA LYS A 423 15.10 36.10 -8.61
C LYS A 423 16.23 37.15 -8.55
N GLY A 424 16.55 37.70 -7.38
CA GLY A 424 17.38 38.89 -7.21
C GLY A 424 18.32 38.89 -6.02
N LYS A 425 18.71 37.71 -5.51
CA LYS A 425 19.69 37.57 -4.40
C LYS A 425 20.82 36.59 -4.73
N SER A 426 21.30 36.67 -5.98
CA SER A 426 22.45 35.90 -6.48
C SER A 426 23.63 36.78 -6.93
N ASP A 427 23.53 38.10 -6.79
CA ASP A 427 24.69 38.99 -6.87
C ASP A 427 25.39 39.06 -5.50
N PRO A 428 26.72 38.87 -5.42
CA PRO A 428 27.44 38.73 -4.15
C PRO A 428 27.65 40.05 -3.40
N THR A 429 27.25 41.20 -3.95
CA THR A 429 27.51 42.54 -3.41
C THR A 429 26.65 42.93 -2.20
N ASP A 430 25.44 42.38 -2.06
CA ASP A 430 24.50 42.77 -0.98
C ASP A 430 24.80 42.10 0.38
N LEU A 431 25.81 41.22 0.45
CA LEU A 431 26.16 40.47 1.66
C LEU A 431 26.83 41.29 2.77
N GLU A 432 27.24 42.54 2.49
CA GLU A 432 27.74 43.46 3.51
C GLU A 432 26.63 44.31 4.14
N ALA A 433 25.59 44.69 3.38
CA ALA A 433 24.49 45.52 3.85
C ALA A 433 23.68 44.85 4.99
N LEU A 434 23.56 43.53 4.97
CA LEU A 434 22.79 42.75 5.94
C LEU A 434 23.53 42.48 7.28
N LYS A 435 24.69 43.10 7.52
CA LYS A 435 25.43 42.98 8.80
C LYS A 435 25.22 44.13 9.79
N MET A 436 24.44 45.16 9.45
CA MET A 436 24.34 46.38 10.27
C MET A 436 22.99 46.63 10.97
N GLU A 437 21.98 45.77 10.81
CA GLU A 437 20.71 45.87 11.55
C GLU A 437 20.46 44.67 12.47
N GLU A 438 21.04 44.69 13.68
CA GLU A 438 20.48 43.93 14.81
C GLU A 438 19.24 44.69 15.36
N PRO A 439 18.03 44.10 15.33
CA PRO A 439 16.87 44.74 15.94
C PRO A 439 16.97 44.69 17.48
N SER A 440 17.17 45.85 18.10
CA SER A 440 17.35 46.01 19.55
C SER A 440 16.33 45.22 20.40
N SER A 441 16.83 44.54 21.44
CA SER A 441 16.05 43.64 22.28
C SER A 441 15.11 44.39 23.24
N LYS A 442 13.87 44.61 22.80
CA LYS A 442 12.80 45.20 23.62
C LYS A 442 12.44 44.28 24.80
N ARG A 443 13.04 44.53 25.97
CA ARG A 443 12.63 43.93 27.24
C ARG A 443 11.14 44.18 27.47
N CYS A 444 10.35 43.11 27.63
CA CYS A 444 8.97 43.23 28.06
C CYS A 444 8.97 43.70 29.53
N LYS A 445 8.35 44.86 29.82
CA LYS A 445 8.09 45.27 31.19
C LYS A 445 6.89 44.48 31.71
N VAL A 446 7.14 43.51 32.59
CA VAL A 446 6.12 43.08 33.54
C VAL A 446 5.76 44.29 34.40
N GLN A 447 4.47 44.57 34.55
CA GLN A 447 3.98 45.53 35.55
C GLN A 447 3.62 44.74 36.81
N ASP A 448 4.30 45.03 37.91
CA ASP A 448 3.99 44.43 39.20
C ASP A 448 2.65 44.98 39.71
N LEU A 449 1.64 44.11 39.78
CA LEU A 449 0.41 44.37 40.50
C LEU A 449 0.61 43.96 41.97
N HIS A 450 0.80 44.97 42.83
CA HIS A 450 0.90 44.78 44.27
C HIS A 450 -0.50 44.70 44.91
N CYS A 451 -0.72 43.61 45.66
CA CYS A 451 -1.80 43.39 46.64
C CYS A 451 -3.25 43.50 46.10
#